data_AF-K9T2M2-F1
#
_entry.id   AF-K9T2M2-F1
#
_cell.length_a   1.000
_cell.length_b   1.000
_cell.length_c   1.000
_cell.angle_alpha   90.00
_cell.angle_beta   90.00
_cell.angle_gamma   90.00
#
_symmetry.space_group_name_H-M   'P 1'
#
loop_
_entity.id
_entity.type
_entity.pdbx_description
1 polymer ?
#
loop_
_entity_poly.entity_id
_entity_poly.type
_entity_poly.pdbx_seq_one_letter_code
_entity_poly.pdbx_strand_id
1 'polypeptide(L)'
;MVSANLDPNLQEALKTFSELSVDDKLVLLWFVYTKMGDSITPAAPGAAGQDIVEGLYNQVKQLSHQEQLEVQRNLFAGKDTLISREYSSLSENTKLLFWYCLAQGMEDTTIVPMPENYKLNSNAQ
;
A
#
# COMPACT_ATOMS: atom_id res chain seq x y z
N MET A 1 -23.84 -2.74 17.55
CA MET A 1 -23.11 -3.37 16.43
C MET A 1 -23.74 -2.86 15.16
N VAL A 2 -23.12 -1.88 14.48
CA VAL A 2 -23.59 -1.42 13.18
C VAL A 2 -23.02 -2.40 12.16
N SER A 3 -23.80 -3.40 11.76
CA SER A 3 -23.55 -4.10 10.52
C SER A 3 -23.82 -3.09 9.41
N ALA A 4 -22.78 -2.39 8.95
CA ALA A 4 -22.88 -1.65 7.72
C ALA A 4 -23.14 -2.69 6.63
N ASN A 5 -24.35 -2.69 6.05
CA ASN A 5 -24.63 -3.41 4.81
C ASN A 5 -23.74 -2.74 3.74
N LEU A 6 -22.51 -3.24 3.60
CA LEU A 6 -21.61 -2.84 2.53
C LEU A 6 -22.34 -3.07 1.22
N ASP A 7 -22.27 -2.09 0.30
CA ASP A 7 -22.80 -2.20 -1.05
C ASP A 7 -22.43 -3.58 -1.63
N PRO A 8 -23.38 -4.36 -2.20
CA PRO A 8 -23.07 -5.67 -2.77
C PRO A 8 -21.92 -5.65 -3.78
N ASN A 9 -21.79 -4.58 -4.57
CA ASN A 9 -20.70 -4.40 -5.52
C ASN A 9 -19.35 -4.19 -4.79
N LEU A 10 -19.36 -3.49 -3.65
CA LEU A 10 -18.17 -3.34 -2.82
C LEU A 10 -17.77 -4.67 -2.16
N GLN A 11 -18.73 -5.48 -1.71
CA GLN A 11 -18.44 -6.80 -1.17
C GLN A 11 -17.84 -7.73 -2.22
N GLU A 12 -18.38 -7.72 -3.44
CA GLU A 12 -17.85 -8.48 -4.56
C GLU A 12 -16.43 -8.01 -4.94
N ALA A 13 -16.20 -6.70 -5.03
CA ALA A 13 -14.88 -6.14 -5.29
C ALA A 13 -13.86 -6.54 -4.21
N LEU A 14 -14.24 -6.50 -2.92
CA LEU A 14 -13.37 -6.92 -1.82
C LEU A 14 -13.08 -8.43 -1.85
N LYS A 15 -14.06 -9.25 -2.26
CA LYS A 15 -13.85 -10.68 -2.43
C LYS A 15 -12.85 -10.95 -3.55
N THR A 16 -13.05 -10.37 -4.74
CA THR A 16 -12.12 -10.48 -5.87
C THR A 16 -10.73 -10.00 -5.47
N PHE A 17 -10.64 -8.86 -4.79
CA PHE A 17 -9.38 -8.34 -4.26
C PHE A 17 -8.69 -9.34 -3.32
N SER A 18 -9.43 -10.03 -2.45
CA SER A 18 -8.84 -10.99 -1.51
C SER A 18 -8.19 -12.19 -2.23
N GLU A 19 -8.73 -12.58 -3.37
CA GLU A 19 -8.29 -13.71 -4.21
C GLU A 19 -7.07 -13.37 -5.10
N LEU A 20 -6.75 -12.08 -5.26
CA LEU A 20 -5.58 -11.64 -6.01
C LEU A 20 -4.26 -12.10 -5.38
N SER A 21 -3.26 -12.34 -6.24
CA SER A 21 -1.88 -12.55 -5.79
C SER A 21 -1.35 -11.29 -5.09
N VAL A 22 -0.28 -11.44 -4.29
CA VAL A 22 0.34 -10.30 -3.60
C VAL A 22 0.80 -9.24 -4.60
N ASP A 23 1.38 -9.66 -5.73
CA ASP A 23 1.84 -8.74 -6.75
C ASP A 23 0.67 -8.03 -7.44
N ASP A 24 -0.43 -8.71 -7.74
CA ASP A 24 -1.61 -8.06 -8.33
C ASP A 24 -2.28 -7.07 -7.36
N LYS A 25 -2.25 -7.35 -6.05
CA LYS A 25 -2.73 -6.40 -5.03
C LYS A 25 -1.87 -5.14 -5.00
N LEU A 26 -0.55 -5.28 -5.10
CA LEU A 26 0.38 -4.15 -5.19
C LEU A 26 0.13 -3.32 -6.45
N VAL A 27 -0.09 -4.00 -7.58
CA VAL A 27 -0.39 -3.33 -8.84
C VAL A 27 -1.73 -2.61 -8.81
N LEU A 28 -2.78 -3.21 -8.23
CA LEU A 28 -4.05 -2.53 -8.05
C LEU A 28 -3.89 -1.30 -7.15
N LEU A 29 -3.12 -1.39 -6.06
CA LEU A 29 -2.87 -0.27 -5.16
C LEU A 29 -2.19 0.90 -5.90
N TRP A 30 -1.20 0.59 -6.73
CA TRP A 30 -0.56 1.58 -7.61
C TRP A 30 -1.56 2.21 -8.60
N PHE A 31 -2.42 1.42 -9.22
CA PHE A 31 -3.46 1.94 -10.11
C PHE A 31 -4.46 2.84 -9.39
N VAL A 32 -4.88 2.47 -8.18
CA VAL A 32 -5.77 3.31 -7.35
C VAL A 32 -5.08 4.64 -7.07
N TYR A 33 -3.82 4.63 -6.63
CA TYR A 33 -3.04 5.85 -6.42
C TYR A 33 -2.99 6.74 -7.67
N THR A 34 -2.55 6.19 -8.81
CA THR A 34 -2.41 6.96 -10.07
C THR A 34 -3.74 7.47 -10.64
N LYS A 35 -4.82 6.69 -10.50
CA LYS A 35 -6.15 7.07 -11.01
C LYS A 35 -6.86 8.06 -10.11
N MET A 36 -6.64 7.97 -8.81
CA MET A 36 -7.20 8.94 -7.87
C MET A 36 -6.42 10.26 -7.89
N GLY A 37 -5.13 10.23 -8.23
CA GLY A 37 -4.28 11.42 -8.35
C GLY A 37 -4.39 12.31 -7.11
N ASP A 38 -4.56 13.62 -7.31
CA ASP A 38 -4.73 14.61 -6.23
C ASP A 38 -6.10 14.54 -5.53
N SER A 39 -7.02 13.70 -5.99
CA SER A 39 -8.36 13.57 -5.39
C SER A 39 -8.33 12.84 -4.05
N ILE A 40 -7.26 12.09 -3.78
CA ILE A 40 -6.96 11.56 -2.46
C ILE A 40 -6.16 12.64 -1.74
N THR A 41 -6.84 13.54 -1.04
CA THR A 41 -6.22 14.19 0.12
C THR A 41 -6.09 13.13 1.20
N PRO A 42 -4.87 12.70 1.58
CA PRO A 42 -4.71 11.81 2.72
C PRO A 42 -5.40 12.46 3.91
N ALA A 43 -6.24 11.71 4.63
CA ALA A 43 -6.80 12.22 5.87
C ALA A 43 -5.63 12.66 6.74
N ALA A 44 -5.55 13.98 7.03
CA ALA A 44 -4.38 14.57 7.66
C ALA A 44 -4.05 13.79 8.93
N PRO A 45 -2.95 13.04 8.97
CA PRO A 45 -2.48 12.48 10.23
C PRO A 45 -2.08 13.67 11.10
N GLY A 46 -2.33 13.59 12.41
CA GLY A 46 -1.70 14.53 13.33
C GLY A 46 -0.17 14.44 13.23
N ALA A 47 0.57 15.46 13.68
CA ALA A 47 2.02 15.54 13.56
C ALA A 47 2.76 14.25 13.98
N ALA A 48 2.33 13.62 15.09
CA ALA A 48 2.91 12.35 15.55
C ALA A 48 2.78 11.19 14.54
N GLY A 49 1.71 11.16 13.74
CA GLY A 49 1.54 10.16 12.68
C GLY A 49 2.43 10.42 11.48
N GLN A 50 2.80 11.68 11.21
CA GLN A 50 3.71 12.05 10.13
C GLN A 50 5.15 11.63 10.48
N ASP A 51 5.62 11.94 11.68
CA ASP A 51 6.98 11.59 12.13
C ASP A 51 7.22 10.07 12.13
N ILE A 52 6.23 9.28 12.59
CA ILE A 52 6.32 7.81 12.61
C ILE A 52 6.39 7.25 11.18
N VAL A 53 5.56 7.77 10.27
CA VAL A 53 5.57 7.36 8.86
C VAL A 53 6.87 7.73 8.18
N GLU A 54 7.40 8.92 8.44
CA GLU A 54 8.69 9.35 7.90
C GLU A 54 9.82 8.41 8.34
N GLY A 55 9.85 8.04 9.62
CA GLY A 55 10.82 7.08 10.14
C GLY A 55 10.74 5.72 9.44
N LEU A 56 9.54 5.15 9.34
CA LEU A 56 9.33 3.84 8.69
C LEU A 56 9.62 3.89 7.19
N TYR A 57 9.19 4.95 6.51
CA TYR A 57 9.48 5.18 5.09
C TYR A 57 10.99 5.27 4.83
N ASN A 58 11.72 6.00 5.66
CA ASN A 58 13.18 6.14 5.53
C ASN A 58 13.92 4.80 5.72
N GLN A 59 13.42 3.90 6.58
CA GLN A 59 13.97 2.55 6.68
C GLN A 59 13.82 1.79 5.36
N VAL A 60 12.65 1.84 4.73
CA VAL A 60 12.41 1.17 3.44
C VAL A 60 13.24 1.79 2.32
N LYS A 61 13.29 3.13 2.26
CA LYS A 61 14.04 3.89 1.24
C LYS A 61 15.54 3.55 1.23
N GLN A 62 16.13 3.20 2.35
CA GLN A 62 17.55 2.84 2.45
C GLN A 62 17.89 1.44 1.91
N LEU A 63 16.87 0.60 1.66
CA LEU A 63 17.04 -0.75 1.12
C LEU A 63 17.25 -0.73 -0.39
N SER A 64 17.79 -1.81 -0.96
CA SER A 64 17.83 -1.99 -2.41
C SER A 64 16.41 -2.13 -2.98
N HIS A 65 16.20 -1.83 -4.27
CA HIS A 65 14.87 -1.95 -4.90
C HIS A 65 14.24 -3.34 -4.76
N GLN A 66 15.05 -4.40 -4.79
CA GLN A 66 14.56 -5.76 -4.57
C GLN A 66 14.05 -5.94 -3.14
N GLU A 67 14.81 -5.46 -2.14
CA GLU A 67 14.39 -5.53 -0.74
C GLU A 67 13.18 -4.63 -0.45
N GLN A 68 13.09 -3.46 -1.08
CA GLN A 68 11.91 -2.59 -1.01
C GLN A 68 10.65 -3.31 -1.52
N LEU A 69 10.75 -4.03 -2.64
CA LEU A 69 9.65 -4.83 -3.18
C LEU A 69 9.27 -5.97 -2.22
N GLU A 70 10.27 -6.66 -1.64
CA GLU A 70 10.02 -7.71 -0.66
C GLU A 70 9.38 -7.18 0.63
N VAL A 71 9.74 -5.98 1.09
CA VAL A 71 9.03 -5.31 2.19
C VAL A 71 7.55 -5.14 1.85
N GLN A 72 7.25 -4.56 0.68
CA GLN A 72 5.86 -4.35 0.25
C GLN A 72 5.07 -5.67 0.17
N ARG A 73 5.68 -6.72 -0.40
CA ARG A 73 5.10 -8.08 -0.44
C ARG A 73 4.86 -8.66 0.95
N ASN A 74 5.82 -8.49 1.86
CA ASN A 74 5.72 -8.98 3.24
C ASN A 74 4.59 -8.31 4.02
N LEU A 75 4.36 -7.00 3.81
CA LEU A 75 3.25 -6.27 4.42
C LEU A 75 1.89 -6.82 3.96
N PHE A 76 1.73 -7.05 2.64
CA PHE A 76 0.51 -7.66 2.09
C PHE A 76 0.29 -9.10 2.54
N ALA A 77 1.36 -9.89 2.62
CA ALA A 77 1.30 -11.29 3.02
C ALA A 77 1.24 -11.48 4.55
N GLY A 78 1.27 -10.40 5.34
CA GLY A 78 1.26 -10.47 6.81
C GLY A 78 2.45 -11.21 7.40
N LYS A 79 3.62 -11.15 6.76
CA LYS A 79 4.83 -11.85 7.20
C LYS A 79 5.40 -11.19 8.46
N ASP A 80 5.92 -12.01 9.37
CA ASP A 80 6.55 -11.53 10.60
C ASP A 80 7.98 -11.05 10.34
N THR A 81 8.15 -9.74 10.14
CA THR A 81 9.44 -9.05 9.97
C THR A 81 9.50 -7.84 10.90
N LEU A 82 10.68 -7.26 11.13
CA LEU A 82 10.81 -6.05 11.93
C LEU A 82 9.91 -4.92 11.39
N ILE A 83 10.01 -4.63 10.10
CA ILE A 83 9.20 -3.60 9.43
C ILE A 83 7.71 -3.93 9.49
N SER A 84 7.33 -5.21 9.36
CA SER A 84 5.92 -5.62 9.50
C SER A 84 5.36 -5.39 10.91
N ARG A 85 6.17 -5.56 11.95
CA ARG A 85 5.78 -5.31 13.35
C ARG A 85 5.61 -3.82 13.61
N GLU A 86 6.52 -2.99 13.08
CA GLU A 86 6.41 -1.54 13.16
C GLU A 86 5.16 -1.06 12.43
N TYR A 87 4.95 -1.53 11.20
CA TYR A 87 3.75 -1.24 10.40
C TYR A 87 2.44 -1.69 11.08
N SER A 88 2.42 -2.87 11.72
CA SER A 88 1.19 -3.37 12.36
C SER A 88 0.79 -2.57 13.60
N SER A 89 1.73 -1.85 14.22
CA SER A 89 1.47 -0.96 15.36
C SER A 89 0.80 0.37 14.97
N LEU A 90 0.76 0.69 13.68
CA LEU A 90 0.21 1.93 13.16
C LEU A 90 -1.32 1.92 13.15
N SER A 91 -1.92 3.11 13.28
CA SER A 91 -3.36 3.30 13.03
C SER A 91 -3.68 3.08 11.54
N GLU A 92 -4.93 2.76 11.20
CA GLU A 92 -5.33 2.55 9.80
C GLU A 92 -5.07 3.78 8.91
N ASN A 93 -5.33 5.00 9.41
CA ASN A 93 -5.01 6.23 8.68
C ASN A 93 -3.51 6.41 8.46
N THR A 94 -2.69 6.02 9.45
CA THR A 94 -1.23 6.09 9.36
C THR A 94 -0.67 5.06 8.38
N LYS A 95 -1.26 3.86 8.30
CA LYS A 95 -0.93 2.86 7.27
C LYS A 95 -1.25 3.36 5.87
N LEU A 96 -2.40 4.01 5.69
CA LEU A 96 -2.76 4.63 4.41
C LEU A 96 -1.78 5.73 4.01
N LEU A 97 -1.38 6.60 4.95
CA LEU A 97 -0.34 7.59 4.69
C LEU A 97 0.98 6.94 4.29
N PHE A 98 1.39 5.87 4.98
CA PHE A 98 2.63 5.15 4.65
C PHE A 98 2.61 4.61 3.21
N TRP A 99 1.52 3.97 2.78
CA TRP A 99 1.38 3.51 1.39
C TRP A 99 1.37 4.67 0.39
N TYR A 100 0.76 5.80 0.74
CA TYR A 100 0.81 7.01 -0.08
C TYR A 100 2.25 7.53 -0.25
N CYS A 101 3.04 7.60 0.84
CA CYS A 101 4.45 7.99 0.78
C CYS A 101 5.31 7.01 -0.03
N LEU A 102 5.04 5.70 0.05
CA LEU A 102 5.72 4.72 -0.80
C LEU A 102 5.43 4.98 -2.28
N ALA A 103 4.17 5.24 -2.64
CA ALA A 103 3.77 5.52 -4.02
C ALA A 103 4.40 6.80 -4.58
N GLN A 104 4.43 7.89 -3.80
CA GLN A 104 5.19 9.10 -4.16
C GLN A 104 6.68 8.78 -4.36
N GLY A 105 7.26 7.97 -3.48
CA GLY A 105 8.64 7.51 -3.61
C GLY A 105 8.89 6.71 -4.88
N MET A 106 7.89 5.97 -5.38
CA MET A 106 7.96 5.24 -6.66
C MET A 106 7.97 6.19 -7.86
N GLU A 107 7.20 7.29 -7.82
CA GLU A 107 7.25 8.35 -8.84
C GLU A 107 8.63 9.04 -8.87
N ASP A 108 9.18 9.33 -7.69
CA ASP A 108 10.50 9.95 -7.55
C ASP A 108 11.67 8.96 -7.69
N THR A 109 11.39 7.68 -7.99
CA THR A 109 12.38 6.59 -8.12
C THR A 109 13.25 6.32 -6.87
N THR A 110 12.81 6.80 -5.70
CA THR A 110 13.45 6.53 -4.39
C THR A 110 12.96 5.23 -3.77
N ILE A 111 11.78 4.76 -4.18
CA ILE A 111 11.24 3.44 -3.96
C ILE A 111 11.14 2.72 -5.32
N VAL A 112 11.29 1.41 -5.32
CA VAL A 112 11.22 0.54 -6.51
C VAL A 112 10.01 0.91 -7.38
N PRO A 113 10.22 1.43 -8.59
CA PRO A 113 9.13 1.91 -9.42
C PRO A 113 8.29 0.75 -9.97
N MET A 114 7.05 1.07 -10.36
CA MET A 114 6.20 0.13 -11.08
C MET A 114 6.87 -0.24 -12.43
N PRO A 115 7.06 -1.54 -12.76
CA PRO A 115 7.68 -1.93 -14.01
C PRO A 115 6.77 -1.60 -15.22
N GLU A 116 7.34 -0.99 -16.25
CA GLU A 116 6.62 -0.58 -17.47
C GLU A 116 5.95 -1.75 -18.22
N ASN A 117 6.45 -2.97 -18.02
CA ASN A 117 6.01 -4.18 -18.70
C ASN A 117 5.13 -5.10 -17.83
N TYR A 118 4.61 -4.64 -16.68
CA TYR A 118 3.71 -5.46 -15.88
C TYR A 118 2.42 -5.75 -16.66
N LYS A 119 2.08 -7.03 -16.79
CA LYS A 119 0.79 -7.47 -17.34
C LYS A 119 -0.07 -7.95 -16.19
N LEU A 120 -1.16 -7.21 -15.93
CA LEU A 120 -2.23 -7.69 -15.05
C LEU A 120 -2.65 -9.08 -15.51
N ASN A 121 -2.74 -10.03 -14.58
CA ASN A 121 -3.40 -11.29 -14.89
C ASN A 121 -4.89 -11.04 -15.15
N SER A 122 -5.52 -11.93 -15.92
CA SER A 122 -6.90 -11.76 -16.39
C SER A 122 -7.95 -11.67 -15.27
N ASN A 123 -7.58 -12.00 -14.03
CA ASN A 123 -8.45 -11.95 -12.85
C ASN A 123 -8.40 -10.59 -12.12
N ALA A 124 -7.45 -9.72 -12.47
CA ALA A 124 -7.28 -8.38 -11.89
C ALA A 124 -7.77 -7.25 -12.84
N GLN A 125 -8.44 -7.61 -13.94
CA GLN A 125 -9.02 -6.68 -14.91
C GLN A 125 -10.49 -6.36 -14.63
#